data_AF-A0A929J087-F1
#
_entry.id   AF-A0A929J087-F1
#
_cell.length_a   1.000
_cell.length_b   1.000
_cell.length_c   1.000
_cell.angle_alpha   90.00
_cell.angle_beta   90.00
_cell.angle_gamma   90.00
#
_symmetry.space_group_name_H-M   'P 1'
#
loop_
_entity.id
_entity.type
_entity.pdbx_description
1 polymer ?
#
loop_
_entity_poly.entity_id
_entity_poly.type
_entity_poly.pdbx_seq_one_letter_code
_entity_poly.pdbx_strand_id
1 'polypeptide(L)'
;HYLRRIIDVPTEQLRPNQRHDWLTLGYQWVFVDFQDPRMCYQESLLRHILIELDMPIPEPCDLIGFMEIIDQYLETPSLILLDEIGAGLASPDLDEQFWWGMRSLGSNHAGGKLGFLFTAHQPPEEMIVDDNKPSPFFNIFGHVLNLGPFTESEARDLINSSPKVFSDIDVEWILAKSGYWPALLQILCHSRLTALEENQDNWQVEAIRRIKPYLYLLQQ
;
A
#
# COMPACT_ATOMS: atom_id res chain seq x y z
N HIS A 1 -4.31 -8.21 3.90
CA HIS A 1 -5.35 -9.16 3.43
C HIS A 1 -6.67 -8.55 2.94
N TYR A 2 -7.00 -7.28 3.22
CA TYR A 2 -8.25 -6.63 2.77
C TYR A 2 -8.22 -6.16 1.29
N LEU A 3 -7.06 -5.70 0.80
CA LEU A 3 -6.90 -5.18 -0.57
C LEU A 3 -7.22 -6.20 -1.67
N ARG A 4 -6.85 -7.48 -1.49
CA ARG A 4 -7.13 -8.52 -2.50
C ARG A 4 -8.62 -8.78 -2.73
N ARG A 5 -9.47 -8.43 -1.77
CA ARG A 5 -10.93 -8.65 -1.84
C ARG A 5 -11.71 -7.37 -2.08
N ILE A 6 -11.04 -6.24 -2.30
CA ILE A 6 -11.69 -4.94 -2.37
C ILE A 6 -12.70 -4.84 -3.53
N ILE A 7 -12.53 -5.66 -4.57
CA ILE A 7 -13.45 -5.78 -5.72
C ILE A 7 -14.57 -6.81 -5.50
N ASP A 8 -14.42 -7.68 -4.48
CA ASP A 8 -15.35 -8.77 -4.19
C ASP A 8 -16.22 -8.50 -2.96
N VAL A 9 -16.05 -7.34 -2.30
CA VAL A 9 -16.86 -6.99 -1.12
C VAL A 9 -18.31 -6.75 -1.56
N PRO A 10 -19.30 -7.49 -1.01
CA PRO A 10 -20.71 -7.29 -1.34
C PRO A 10 -21.15 -5.86 -1.08
N THR A 11 -22.00 -5.31 -1.97
CA THR A 11 -22.43 -3.91 -1.90
C THR A 11 -23.10 -3.56 -0.58
N GLU A 12 -23.75 -4.51 0.09
CA GLU A 12 -24.40 -4.29 1.39
C GLU A 12 -23.41 -4.07 2.54
N GLN A 13 -22.14 -4.46 2.37
CA GLN A 13 -21.07 -4.28 3.35
C GLN A 13 -20.24 -3.03 3.09
N LEU A 14 -20.49 -2.33 1.98
CA LEU A 14 -19.79 -1.11 1.63
C LEU A 14 -20.35 0.08 2.41
N ARG A 15 -19.48 1.07 2.66
CA ARG A 15 -19.94 2.35 3.22
C ARG A 15 -20.87 3.05 2.24
N PRO A 16 -21.82 3.88 2.72
CA PRO A 16 -22.63 4.73 1.85
C PRO A 16 -21.73 5.51 0.88
N ASN A 17 -22.06 5.46 -0.41
CA ASN A 17 -21.31 6.09 -1.51
C ASN A 17 -19.89 5.54 -1.78
N GLN A 18 -19.48 4.43 -1.16
CA GLN A 18 -18.23 3.78 -1.50
C GLN A 18 -18.31 3.18 -2.91
N ARG A 19 -17.41 3.61 -3.79
CA ARG A 19 -17.31 3.06 -5.15
C ARG A 19 -16.91 1.60 -5.10
N HIS A 20 -17.50 0.80 -5.97
CA HIS A 20 -17.25 -0.63 -6.16
C HIS A 20 -17.17 -1.03 -7.63
N ASP A 21 -17.28 -0.04 -8.52
CA ASP A 21 -17.26 -0.16 -9.97
C ASP A 21 -15.97 0.39 -10.59
N TRP A 22 -14.97 0.65 -9.76
CA TRP A 22 -13.74 1.33 -10.17
C TRP A 22 -12.71 0.41 -10.81
N LEU A 23 -12.95 -0.91 -10.79
CA LEU A 23 -12.16 -1.89 -11.53
C LEU A 23 -13.07 -2.85 -12.30
N THR A 24 -12.78 -3.04 -13.58
CA THR A 24 -13.39 -4.09 -14.40
C THR A 24 -12.97 -5.47 -13.92
N LEU A 25 -13.89 -6.44 -13.99
CA LEU A 25 -13.60 -7.85 -13.70
C LEU A 25 -12.55 -8.39 -14.68
N GLY A 26 -11.73 -9.34 -14.21
CA GLY A 26 -10.76 -10.05 -15.05
C GLY A 26 -9.32 -9.53 -14.96
N TYR A 27 -8.93 -8.86 -13.87
CA TYR A 27 -7.54 -8.58 -13.55
C TYR A 27 -7.03 -9.55 -12.49
N GLN A 28 -5.76 -9.97 -12.60
CA GLN A 28 -5.06 -10.64 -11.50
C GLN A 28 -4.24 -9.63 -10.69
N TRP A 29 -4.14 -9.88 -9.39
CA TRP A 29 -3.47 -8.99 -8.46
C TRP A 29 -2.47 -9.77 -7.63
N VAL A 30 -1.22 -9.33 -7.67
CA VAL A 30 -0.19 -9.82 -6.76
C VAL A 30 0.08 -8.73 -5.75
N PHE A 31 0.08 -9.09 -4.47
CA PHE A 31 0.49 -8.20 -3.39
C PHE A 31 1.81 -8.70 -2.82
N VAL A 32 2.80 -7.81 -2.81
CA VAL A 32 4.13 -7.99 -2.25
C VAL A 32 4.30 -6.96 -1.14
N ASP A 33 4.67 -7.43 0.04
CA ASP A 33 5.01 -6.58 1.19
C ASP A 33 6.48 -6.79 1.51
N PHE A 34 7.31 -5.78 1.27
CA PHE A 34 8.74 -5.86 1.52
C PHE A 34 9.13 -5.80 3.01
N GLN A 35 8.17 -5.58 3.92
CA GLN A 35 8.43 -5.82 5.35
C GLN A 35 8.48 -7.32 5.68
N ASP A 36 7.95 -8.19 4.83
CA ASP A 36 8.19 -9.63 4.93
C ASP A 36 9.60 -9.94 4.41
N PRO A 37 10.54 -10.41 5.27
CA PRO A 37 11.91 -10.66 4.86
C PRO A 37 12.03 -11.65 3.70
N ARG A 38 11.05 -12.54 3.52
CA ARG A 38 11.03 -13.50 2.41
C ARG A 38 10.90 -12.80 1.06
N MET A 39 10.21 -11.67 1.00
CA MET A 39 10.04 -10.88 -0.23
C MET A 39 11.30 -10.11 -0.61
N CYS A 40 12.28 -10.03 0.30
CA CYS A 40 13.58 -9.41 0.02
C CYS A 40 14.59 -10.40 -0.61
N TYR A 41 14.28 -11.70 -0.69
CA TYR A 41 15.11 -12.68 -1.40
C TYR A 41 14.57 -12.90 -2.81
N GLN A 42 15.43 -12.76 -3.82
CA GLN A 42 15.02 -12.78 -5.23
C GLN A 42 14.20 -14.03 -5.58
N GLU A 43 14.74 -15.23 -5.36
CA GLU A 43 14.03 -16.47 -5.69
C GLU A 43 12.67 -16.56 -4.99
N SER A 44 12.60 -16.20 -3.71
CA SER A 44 11.37 -16.27 -2.92
C SER A 44 10.31 -15.30 -3.44
N LEU A 45 10.72 -14.09 -3.81
CA LEU A 45 9.84 -13.09 -4.42
C LEU A 45 9.32 -13.55 -5.79
N LEU A 46 10.21 -14.03 -6.67
CA LEU A 46 9.83 -14.51 -8.00
C LEU A 46 8.86 -15.68 -7.92
N ARG A 47 9.14 -16.68 -7.06
CA ARG A 47 8.23 -17.81 -6.81
C ARG A 47 6.87 -17.33 -6.30
N HIS A 48 6.86 -16.39 -5.34
CA HIS A 48 5.63 -15.82 -4.80
C HIS A 48 4.77 -15.18 -5.89
N ILE A 49 5.37 -14.37 -6.77
CA ILE A 49 4.66 -13.73 -7.87
C ILE A 49 4.05 -14.77 -8.82
N LEU A 50 4.80 -15.80 -9.22
CA LEU A 50 4.30 -16.85 -10.11
C LEU A 50 3.16 -17.65 -9.48
N ILE A 51 3.26 -17.98 -8.18
CA ILE A 51 2.20 -18.68 -7.45
C ILE A 51 0.91 -17.85 -7.42
N GLU A 52 1.01 -16.55 -7.12
CA GLU A 52 -0.16 -15.66 -7.04
C GLU A 52 -0.80 -15.41 -8.41
N LEU A 53 -0.03 -15.53 -9.49
CA LEU A 53 -0.54 -15.47 -10.87
C LEU A 53 -1.05 -16.82 -11.40
N ASP A 54 -0.97 -17.89 -10.61
CA ASP A 54 -1.30 -19.27 -11.00
C ASP A 54 -0.47 -19.76 -12.21
N MET A 55 0.84 -19.49 -12.18
CA MET A 55 1.79 -19.80 -13.25
C MET A 55 2.79 -20.91 -12.84
N PRO A 56 3.35 -21.65 -13.83
CA PRO A 56 4.38 -22.64 -13.56
C PRO A 56 5.64 -22.02 -12.94
N ILE A 57 6.28 -22.74 -12.03
CA ILE A 57 7.54 -22.30 -11.40
C ILE A 57 8.72 -22.98 -12.14
N PRO A 58 9.68 -22.21 -12.69
CA PRO A 58 10.87 -22.77 -13.33
C PRO A 58 11.84 -23.33 -12.28
N GLU A 59 12.69 -24.28 -12.69
CA GLU A 59 13.74 -24.84 -11.85
C GLU A 59 15.10 -24.73 -12.58
N PRO A 60 16.02 -23.87 -12.14
CA PRO A 60 15.92 -22.97 -10.98
C PRO A 60 14.93 -21.81 -11.20
N CYS A 61 14.39 -21.25 -10.11
CA CYS A 61 13.54 -20.06 -10.17
C CYS A 61 14.38 -18.78 -10.06
N ASP A 62 15.10 -18.46 -11.13
CA ASP A 62 15.87 -17.22 -11.28
C ASP A 62 15.11 -16.17 -12.10
N LEU A 63 15.68 -14.96 -12.21
CA LEU A 63 15.08 -13.85 -12.95
C LEU A 63 14.82 -14.18 -14.43
N ILE A 64 15.71 -14.93 -15.09
CA ILE A 64 15.58 -15.26 -16.50
C ILE A 64 14.39 -16.21 -16.69
N GLY A 65 14.36 -17.32 -15.94
CA GLY A 65 13.26 -18.27 -15.99
C GLY A 65 11.93 -17.62 -15.63
N PHE A 66 11.92 -16.75 -14.62
CA PHE A 66 10.74 -15.96 -14.28
C PHE A 66 10.24 -15.11 -15.46
N MET A 67 11.14 -14.36 -16.11
CA MET A 67 10.78 -13.52 -17.24
C MET A 67 10.23 -14.34 -18.42
N GLU A 68 10.81 -15.51 -18.70
CA GLU A 68 10.31 -16.43 -19.73
C GLU A 68 8.90 -16.95 -19.41
N ILE A 69 8.62 -17.30 -18.15
CA ILE A 69 7.29 -17.72 -17.73
C ILE A 69 6.28 -16.57 -17.89
N ILE A 70 6.61 -15.36 -17.47
CA ILE A 70 5.71 -14.20 -17.63
C ILE A 70 5.43 -13.94 -19.11
N ASP A 71 6.45 -13.94 -19.97
CA ASP A 71 6.29 -13.71 -21.41
C ASP A 71 5.41 -14.78 -22.08
N GLN A 72 5.59 -16.05 -21.68
CA GLN A 72 4.86 -17.17 -22.27
C GLN A 72 3.42 -17.31 -21.77
N TYR A 73 3.17 -17.10 -20.47
CA TYR A 73 1.92 -17.48 -19.81
C TYR A 73 1.03 -16.30 -19.40
N LEU A 74 1.51 -15.05 -19.46
CA LEU A 74 0.70 -13.89 -19.07
C LEU A 74 -0.35 -13.56 -20.14
N GLU A 75 -1.52 -14.16 -19.99
CA GLU A 75 -2.66 -13.90 -20.87
C GLU A 75 -3.55 -12.77 -20.35
N THR A 76 -3.71 -12.69 -19.03
CA THR A 76 -4.61 -11.79 -18.32
C THR A 76 -3.88 -10.50 -17.89
N PRO A 77 -4.51 -9.32 -17.98
CA PRO A 77 -3.97 -8.12 -17.38
C PRO A 77 -3.75 -8.30 -15.87
N SER A 78 -2.52 -8.06 -15.41
CA SER A 78 -2.09 -8.31 -14.05
C SER A 78 -1.41 -7.09 -13.44
N LEU A 79 -1.68 -6.84 -12.16
CA LEU A 79 -1.09 -5.76 -11.40
C LEU A 79 -0.28 -6.33 -10.23
N ILE A 80 0.99 -5.91 -10.15
CA ILE A 80 1.85 -6.21 -9.01
C ILE A 80 1.88 -4.97 -8.12
N LEU A 81 1.32 -5.12 -6.92
CA LEU A 81 1.33 -4.14 -5.85
C LEU A 81 2.57 -4.37 -4.97
N LEU A 82 3.43 -3.38 -4.91
CA LEU A 82 4.69 -3.38 -4.16
C LEU A 82 4.57 -2.45 -2.96
N ASP A 83 4.27 -3.00 -1.78
CA ASP A 83 4.15 -2.23 -0.55
C ASP A 83 5.52 -2.07 0.12
N GLU A 84 5.76 -0.92 0.74
CA GLU A 84 6.99 -0.66 1.51
C GLU A 84 8.28 -0.82 0.67
N ILE A 85 8.25 -0.31 -0.57
CA ILE A 85 9.31 -0.52 -1.58
C ILE A 85 10.73 -0.20 -1.08
N GLY A 86 10.87 0.73 -0.13
CA GLY A 86 12.16 1.10 0.46
C GLY A 86 12.92 -0.08 1.07
N ALA A 87 12.21 -1.04 1.68
CA ALA A 87 12.85 -2.26 2.21
C ALA A 87 13.35 -3.18 1.09
N GLY A 88 12.61 -3.25 -0.03
CA GLY A 88 13.02 -4.00 -1.22
C GLY A 88 14.27 -3.42 -1.88
N LEU A 89 14.33 -2.08 -2.03
CA LEU A 89 15.50 -1.39 -2.60
C LEU A 89 16.75 -1.53 -1.73
N ALA A 90 16.59 -1.65 -0.42
CA ALA A 90 17.69 -1.84 0.52
C ALA A 90 18.20 -3.30 0.55
N SER A 91 17.53 -4.24 -0.12
CA SER A 91 17.93 -5.63 -0.15
C SER A 91 19.08 -5.87 -1.14
N PRO A 92 20.20 -6.48 -0.72
CA PRO A 92 21.30 -6.80 -1.63
C PRO A 92 20.93 -7.89 -2.65
N ASP A 93 19.92 -8.72 -2.36
CA ASP A 93 19.46 -9.78 -3.27
C ASP A 93 18.56 -9.23 -4.39
N LEU A 94 17.98 -8.04 -4.19
CA LEU A 94 17.20 -7.29 -5.17
C LEU A 94 18.06 -6.19 -5.75
N ASP A 95 19.11 -6.61 -6.43
CA ASP A 95 20.13 -5.73 -7.00
C ASP A 95 19.64 -4.92 -8.21
N GLU A 96 20.55 -4.15 -8.80
CA GLU A 96 20.26 -3.38 -10.00
C GLU A 96 19.71 -4.29 -11.11
N GLN A 97 20.32 -5.44 -11.38
CA GLN A 97 19.90 -6.34 -12.45
C GLN A 97 18.44 -6.81 -12.26
N PHE A 98 18.05 -7.12 -11.02
CA PHE A 98 16.68 -7.45 -10.69
C PHE A 98 15.71 -6.33 -11.07
N TRP A 99 15.96 -5.09 -10.62
CA TRP A 99 15.07 -3.96 -10.89
C TRP A 99 15.00 -3.59 -12.38
N TRP A 100 16.10 -3.75 -13.13
CA TRP A 100 16.09 -3.62 -14.59
C TRP A 100 15.25 -4.70 -15.27
N GLY A 101 15.28 -5.94 -14.77
CA GLY A 101 14.41 -7.02 -15.25
C GLY A 101 12.93 -6.70 -15.06
N MET A 102 12.56 -6.28 -13.85
CA MET A 102 11.18 -5.87 -13.53
C MET A 102 10.70 -4.70 -14.41
N ARG A 103 11.58 -3.72 -14.65
CA ARG A 103 11.32 -2.60 -15.57
C ARG A 103 11.03 -3.08 -16.99
N SER A 104 11.86 -4.01 -17.49
CA SER A 104 11.75 -4.56 -18.85
C SER A 104 10.44 -5.31 -19.07
N LEU A 105 9.98 -6.04 -18.05
CA LEU A 105 8.68 -6.74 -18.08
C LEU A 105 7.52 -5.76 -18.21
N GLY A 106 7.50 -4.69 -17.39
CA GLY A 106 6.42 -3.70 -17.41
C GLY A 106 6.39 -2.84 -18.68
N SER A 107 7.51 -2.70 -19.38
CA SER A 107 7.62 -1.80 -20.55
C SER A 107 7.52 -2.52 -21.90
N ASN A 108 8.13 -3.70 -22.03
CA ASN A 108 8.47 -4.26 -23.35
C ASN A 108 8.01 -5.70 -23.56
N HIS A 109 7.99 -6.55 -22.52
CA HIS A 109 7.88 -8.00 -22.71
C HIS A 109 6.49 -8.55 -22.37
N ALA A 110 5.76 -7.96 -21.41
CA ALA A 110 4.44 -8.47 -21.01
C ALA A 110 3.27 -8.16 -21.98
N GLY A 111 3.55 -7.73 -23.23
CA GLY A 111 2.51 -7.32 -24.18
C GLY A 111 1.59 -6.18 -23.68
N GLY A 112 2.08 -5.36 -22.74
CA GLY A 112 1.29 -4.31 -22.07
C GLY A 112 0.29 -4.81 -21.03
N LYS A 113 0.37 -6.08 -20.64
CA LYS A 113 -0.56 -6.72 -19.70
C LYS A 113 -0.08 -6.70 -18.25
N LEU A 114 1.17 -6.36 -18.00
CA LEU A 114 1.71 -6.25 -16.63
C LEU A 114 1.85 -4.79 -16.23
N GLY A 115 1.23 -4.42 -15.11
CA GLY A 115 1.41 -3.12 -14.48
C GLY A 115 2.00 -3.23 -13.08
N PHE A 116 2.68 -2.17 -12.65
CA PHE A 116 3.22 -2.03 -11.31
C PHE A 116 2.56 -0.85 -10.59
N LEU A 117 2.31 -1.01 -9.30
CA LEU A 117 1.97 0.07 -8.39
C LEU A 117 2.80 -0.13 -7.13
N PHE A 118 3.36 0.94 -6.57
CA PHE A 118 4.06 0.85 -5.29
C PHE A 118 3.64 1.95 -4.33
N THR A 119 3.87 1.69 -3.05
CA THR A 119 3.74 2.67 -1.97
C THR A 119 5.13 3.04 -1.45
N ALA A 120 5.27 4.29 -1.04
CA ALA A 120 6.54 4.85 -0.63
C ALA A 120 6.32 6.02 0.32
N HIS A 121 7.26 6.20 1.27
CA HIS A 121 7.29 7.38 2.13
C HIS A 121 7.91 8.61 1.46
N GLN A 122 8.64 8.41 0.36
CA GLN A 122 9.31 9.45 -0.40
C GLN A 122 8.94 9.34 -1.88
N PRO A 123 8.92 10.45 -2.63
CA PRO A 123 8.72 10.41 -4.07
C PRO A 123 9.76 9.52 -4.77
N PRO A 124 9.38 8.82 -5.87
CA PRO A 124 10.31 7.97 -6.63
C PRO A 124 11.61 8.67 -7.05
N GLU A 125 11.55 9.98 -7.33
CA GLU A 125 12.69 10.80 -7.76
C GLU A 125 13.75 10.96 -6.65
N GLU A 126 13.35 10.85 -5.38
CA GLU A 126 14.22 10.94 -4.20
C GLU A 126 14.73 9.57 -3.74
N MET A 127 14.15 8.49 -4.27
CA MET A 127 14.53 7.10 -3.98
C MET A 127 15.78 6.71 -4.77
N ILE A 128 16.93 7.14 -4.28
CA ILE A 128 18.25 6.84 -4.83
C ILE A 128 18.61 5.39 -4.52
N VAL A 129 18.96 4.63 -5.56
CA VAL A 129 19.69 3.36 -5.43
C VAL A 129 21.15 3.66 -5.73
N ASP A 130 22.05 2.83 -5.20
CA ASP A 130 23.52 3.01 -5.17
C ASP A 130 24.11 3.79 -6.37
N ASP A 131 25.13 4.62 -6.11
CA ASP A 131 25.79 5.50 -7.10
C ASP A 131 25.03 6.82 -7.44
N ASN A 132 24.20 7.34 -6.52
CA ASN A 132 23.51 8.64 -6.62
C ASN A 132 22.53 8.76 -7.81
N LYS A 133 22.02 7.64 -8.34
CA LYS A 133 21.07 7.64 -9.46
C LYS A 133 19.75 7.00 -9.05
N PRO A 134 18.60 7.56 -9.48
CA PRO A 134 17.31 6.92 -9.25
C PRO A 134 17.28 5.57 -9.96
N SER A 135 16.68 4.56 -9.33
CA SER A 135 16.53 3.24 -9.96
C SER A 135 15.83 3.39 -11.30
N PRO A 136 16.35 2.82 -12.39
CA PRO A 136 15.69 2.87 -13.69
C PRO A 136 14.31 2.20 -13.69
N PHE A 137 14.00 1.37 -12.68
CA PHE A 137 12.65 0.88 -12.42
C PHE A 137 11.65 2.02 -12.23
N PHE A 138 12.01 3.10 -11.53
CA PHE A 138 11.09 4.21 -11.28
C PHE A 138 10.71 5.01 -12.54
N ASN A 139 11.52 4.93 -13.60
CA ASN A 139 11.25 5.63 -14.85
C ASN A 139 10.00 5.16 -15.60
N ILE A 140 9.43 4.00 -15.23
CA ILE A 140 8.20 3.49 -15.87
C ILE A 140 6.93 4.05 -15.22
N PHE A 141 7.06 4.69 -14.06
CA PHE A 141 5.92 5.24 -13.32
C PHE A 141 5.61 6.64 -13.84
N GLY A 142 4.68 6.71 -14.80
CA GLY A 142 4.21 7.98 -15.37
C GLY A 142 3.20 8.75 -14.50
N HIS A 143 2.73 8.15 -13.41
CA HIS A 143 1.73 8.72 -12.52
C HIS A 143 2.15 8.56 -11.06
N VAL A 144 2.21 9.69 -10.35
CA VAL A 144 2.47 9.75 -8.91
C VAL A 144 1.27 10.38 -8.24
N LEU A 145 0.75 9.71 -7.21
CA LEU A 145 -0.34 10.21 -6.38
C LEU A 145 0.20 10.44 -4.97
N ASN A 146 0.22 11.70 -4.54
CA ASN A 146 0.59 12.06 -3.18
C ASN A 146 -0.65 11.98 -2.29
N LEU A 147 -0.60 11.11 -1.29
CA LEU A 147 -1.67 10.97 -0.30
C LEU A 147 -1.43 11.98 0.83
N GLY A 148 -2.37 12.91 0.96
CA GLY A 148 -2.35 13.94 2.00
C GLY A 148 -3.34 13.69 3.14
N PRO A 149 -3.47 14.66 4.05
CA PRO A 149 -4.55 14.64 5.03
C PRO A 149 -5.92 14.70 4.35
N PHE A 150 -6.94 14.20 5.04
CA PHE A 150 -8.32 14.37 4.60
C PHE A 150 -8.73 15.85 4.56
N THR A 151 -9.72 16.15 3.74
CA THR A 151 -10.50 17.37 3.92
C THR A 151 -11.25 17.34 5.25
N GLU A 152 -11.65 18.51 5.76
CA GLU A 152 -12.42 18.58 7.01
C GLU A 152 -13.71 17.74 6.93
N SER A 153 -14.40 17.75 5.78
CA SER A 153 -15.62 16.97 5.57
C SER A 153 -15.34 15.46 5.68
N GLU A 154 -14.32 14.96 4.98
CA GLU A 154 -13.93 13.54 5.03
C GLU A 154 -13.49 13.11 6.43
N ALA A 155 -12.79 13.98 7.16
CA ALA A 155 -12.38 13.72 8.54
C ALA A 155 -13.59 13.63 9.48
N ARG A 156 -14.57 14.54 9.34
CA ARG A 156 -15.82 14.49 10.11
C ARG A 156 -16.65 13.25 9.75
N ASP A 157 -16.72 12.88 8.48
CA ASP A 157 -17.41 11.67 8.04
C ASP A 157 -16.79 10.40 8.64
N LEU A 158 -15.46 10.33 8.71
CA LEU A 158 -14.76 9.25 9.40
C LEU A 158 -15.14 9.21 10.89
N ILE A 159 -15.10 10.35 11.59
CA ILE A 159 -15.48 10.44 13.01
C ILE A 159 -16.94 10.00 13.22
N ASN A 160 -17.85 10.46 12.37
CA ASN A 160 -19.27 10.14 12.42
C ASN A 160 -19.58 8.68 12.08
N SER A 161 -18.65 7.95 11.47
CA SER A 161 -18.78 6.51 11.25
C SER A 161 -18.59 5.68 12.53
N SER A 162 -18.19 6.31 13.65
CA SER A 162 -18.09 5.65 14.96
C SER A 162 -19.45 5.11 15.42
N PRO A 163 -19.50 3.89 16.00
CA PRO A 163 -20.72 3.32 16.57
C PRO A 163 -21.33 4.15 17.71
N LYS A 164 -20.50 4.94 18.40
CA LYS A 164 -20.93 5.88 19.44
C LYS A 164 -20.63 7.30 19.01
N VAL A 165 -21.61 8.18 19.17
CA VAL A 165 -21.47 9.61 18.90
C VAL A 165 -20.48 10.23 19.90
N PHE A 166 -19.52 10.99 19.39
CA PHE A 166 -18.59 11.75 20.22
C PHE A 166 -19.13 13.15 20.49
N SER A 167 -18.74 13.74 21.62
CA SER A 167 -19.12 15.13 21.91
C SER A 167 -18.43 16.11 20.96
N ASP A 168 -19.06 17.24 20.64
CA ASP A 168 -18.46 18.26 19.76
C ASP A 168 -17.06 18.70 20.25
N ILE A 169 -16.87 18.79 21.57
CA ILE A 169 -15.57 19.12 22.18
C ILE A 169 -14.51 18.06 21.85
N ASP A 170 -14.87 16.77 21.94
CA ASP A 170 -13.97 15.68 21.59
C ASP A 170 -13.67 15.66 20.09
N VAL A 171 -14.68 15.92 19.24
CA VAL A 171 -14.52 15.98 17.78
C VAL A 171 -13.52 17.07 17.39
N GLU A 172 -13.72 18.30 17.87
CA GLU A 172 -12.81 19.41 17.59
C GLU A 172 -11.39 19.14 18.10
N TRP A 173 -11.27 18.50 19.27
CA TRP A 173 -9.96 18.10 19.79
C TRP A 173 -9.28 17.05 18.89
N ILE A 174 -10.01 16.05 18.42
CA ILE A 174 -9.50 15.01 17.52
C ILE A 174 -9.03 15.61 16.19
N LEU A 175 -9.83 16.49 15.59
CA LEU A 175 -9.48 17.18 14.35
C LEU A 175 -8.20 18.01 14.52
N ALA A 176 -8.15 18.82 15.59
CA ALA A 176 -6.98 19.66 15.87
C ALA A 176 -5.70 18.85 16.13
N LYS A 177 -5.78 17.69 16.81
CA LYS A 177 -4.60 16.87 17.13
C LYS A 177 -4.14 15.97 16.00
N SER A 178 -5.04 15.57 15.11
CA SER A 178 -4.72 14.73 13.97
C SER A 178 -4.23 15.50 12.75
N GLY A 179 -4.51 16.80 12.65
CA GLY A 179 -4.25 17.56 11.42
C GLY A 179 -4.95 16.94 10.21
N TYR A 180 -6.09 16.27 10.43
CA TYR A 180 -6.87 15.53 9.43
C TYR A 180 -6.16 14.32 8.80
N TRP A 181 -5.00 13.89 9.31
CA TRP A 181 -4.33 12.69 8.82
C TRP A 181 -5.11 11.43 9.17
N PRO A 182 -5.44 10.56 8.18
CA PRO A 182 -6.28 9.39 8.41
C PRO A 182 -5.79 8.46 9.53
N ALA A 183 -4.49 8.17 9.56
CA ALA A 183 -3.89 7.31 10.59
C ALA A 183 -4.03 7.92 11.99
N LEU A 184 -3.74 9.22 12.13
CA LEU A 184 -3.87 9.93 13.40
C LEU A 184 -5.34 9.99 13.85
N LEU A 185 -6.24 10.37 12.94
CA LEU A 185 -7.68 10.40 13.18
C LEU A 185 -8.18 9.05 13.71
N GLN A 186 -7.84 7.95 13.03
CA GLN A 186 -8.29 6.61 13.44
C GLN A 186 -7.79 6.23 14.83
N ILE A 187 -6.50 6.49 15.14
CA ILE A 187 -5.94 6.22 16.48
C ILE A 187 -6.69 7.01 17.55
N LEU A 188 -6.92 8.31 17.33
CA LEU A 188 -7.60 9.18 18.28
C LEU A 188 -9.08 8.79 18.47
N CYS A 189 -9.80 8.52 17.37
CA CYS A 189 -11.19 8.06 17.40
C CYS A 189 -11.33 6.75 18.14
N HIS A 190 -10.44 5.80 17.86
CA HIS A 190 -10.47 4.49 18.49
C HIS A 190 -10.18 4.60 20.00
N SER A 191 -9.20 5.41 20.42
CA SER A 191 -9.00 5.70 21.85
C SER A 191 -10.23 6.33 22.51
N ARG A 192 -10.94 7.23 21.81
CA ARG A 192 -12.18 7.83 22.33
C ARG A 192 -13.30 6.79 22.47
N LEU A 193 -13.49 5.95 21.46
CA LEU A 193 -14.50 4.91 21.43
C LEU A 193 -14.28 3.91 22.59
N THR A 194 -13.05 3.41 22.75
CA THR A 194 -12.70 2.50 23.85
C THR A 194 -13.01 3.12 25.21
N ALA A 195 -12.67 4.40 25.40
CA ALA A 195 -12.94 5.10 26.65
C ALA A 195 -14.44 5.27 26.94
N LEU A 196 -15.27 5.49 25.91
CA LEU A 196 -16.73 5.51 26.02
C LEU A 196 -17.33 4.12 26.31
N GLU A 197 -16.64 3.04 25.94
CA GLU A 197 -17.04 1.67 26.24
C GLU A 197 -16.65 1.25 27.66
N GLU A 198 -15.49 1.71 28.13
CA GLU A 198 -14.93 1.37 29.44
C GLU A 198 -15.29 2.37 30.54
N ASN A 199 -16.00 3.46 30.21
CA ASN A 199 -16.31 4.58 31.11
C ASN A 199 -15.06 5.23 31.74
N GLN A 200 -14.06 5.52 30.91
CA GLN A 200 -12.82 6.19 31.31
C GLN A 200 -12.76 7.62 30.75
N ASP A 201 -12.28 8.56 31.55
CA ASP A 201 -12.22 9.99 31.15
C ASP A 201 -10.83 10.45 30.69
N ASN A 202 -9.75 9.72 31.00
CA ASN A 202 -8.36 10.14 30.72
C ASN A 202 -7.83 9.70 29.34
N TRP A 203 -8.73 9.43 28.40
CA TRP A 203 -8.42 8.84 27.09
C TRP A 203 -7.46 9.68 26.23
N GLN A 204 -7.48 11.00 26.40
CA GLN A 204 -6.61 11.92 25.65
C GLN A 204 -5.13 11.67 25.92
N VAL A 205 -4.76 11.33 27.17
CA VAL A 205 -3.36 11.05 27.53
C VAL A 205 -2.86 9.81 26.78
N GLU A 206 -3.69 8.76 26.75
CA GLU A 206 -3.39 7.54 26.02
C GLU A 206 -3.36 7.78 24.51
N ALA A 207 -4.30 8.55 23.99
CA ALA A 207 -4.39 8.89 22.58
C ALA A 207 -3.12 9.63 22.11
N ILE A 208 -2.64 10.62 22.86
CA ILE A 208 -1.38 11.33 22.59
C ILE A 208 -0.18 10.38 22.60
N ARG A 209 -0.13 9.43 23.56
CA ARG A 209 0.93 8.42 23.62
C ARG A 209 0.97 7.58 22.35
N ARG A 210 -0.19 7.15 21.85
CA ARG A 210 -0.32 6.27 20.68
C ARG A 210 -0.02 6.95 19.36
N ILE A 211 -0.31 8.24 19.20
CA ILE A 211 0.02 8.97 17.97
C ILE A 211 1.50 9.37 17.89
N LYS A 212 2.25 9.32 19.00
CA LYS A 212 3.64 9.79 19.08
C LYS A 212 4.55 9.26 17.96
N PRO A 213 4.52 7.97 17.58
CA PRO A 213 5.37 7.44 16.50
C PRO A 213 5.05 8.04 15.11
N TYR A 214 3.86 8.61 14.94
CA TYR A 214 3.33 9.09 13.67
C TYR A 214 3.29 10.62 13.58
N LEU A 215 3.81 11.33 14.59
CA LEU A 215 3.80 12.81 14.61
C LEU A 215 4.64 13.44 13.49
N TYR A 216 5.51 12.67 12.83
CA TYR A 216 6.22 13.13 11.64
C TYR A 216 5.25 13.52 10.50
N LEU A 217 4.03 12.96 10.47
CA LEU A 217 2.99 13.33 9.49
C LEU A 217 2.57 14.81 9.63
N LEU A 218 2.69 15.39 10.82
CA LEU A 218 2.35 16.80 11.06
C LEU A 218 3.49 17.77 10.70
N GLN A 219 4.64 17.24 10.27
CA GLN A 219 5.85 18.03 9.99
C GLN A 219 6.13 18.14 8.48
N GLN A 220 5.26 17.59 7.64
CA GLN A 220 5.37 17.62 6.17
C GLN A 220 5.02 18.97 5.57
#